data_AF-A0A843AWL9-F1
#
_entry.id   AF-A0A843AWL9-F1
#
_cell.length_a   1.000
_cell.length_b   1.000
_cell.length_c   1.000
_cell.angle_alpha   90.00
_cell.angle_beta   90.00
_cell.angle_gamma   90.00
#
_symmetry.space_group_name_H-M   'P 1'
#
loop_
_entity.id
_entity.type
_entity.pdbx_description
1 polymer ?
#
loop_
_entity_poly.entity_id
_entity_poly.type
_entity_poly.pdbx_seq_one_letter_code
_entity_poly.pdbx_strand_id
1 'polypeptide(L)'
;MKLDKHNASLILVGVIVTLFFVFIIVAGFFAPDDATAGIEDSEAKALAESLAAMVWWMTVAVIILPIMMVLIVLAAYLFITEDRASRFLPARPEPAPVQAEKVKEATTPYDVLDLRYARGEITRDQYVSMKADMKILKV
;
A
#
# COMPACT_ATOMS: atom_id res chain seq x y z
N MET A 1 14.84 14.06 -0.58
CA MET A 1 13.59 14.58 0.01
C MET A 1 12.75 13.38 0.42
N LYS A 2 12.60 13.09 1.72
CA LYS A 2 11.83 11.93 2.19
C LYS A 2 10.35 12.28 2.11
N LEU A 3 9.66 11.85 1.06
CA LEU A 3 8.22 12.05 0.93
C LEU A 3 7.54 11.13 1.94
N ASP A 4 6.92 11.71 2.96
CA ASP A 4 6.21 10.95 3.99
C ASP A 4 5.02 10.21 3.34
N LYS A 5 4.82 8.93 3.68
CA LYS A 5 3.78 8.09 3.02
C LYS A 5 2.38 8.69 3.18
N HIS A 6 2.12 9.35 4.29
CA HIS A 6 0.89 10.07 4.55
C HIS A 6 0.71 11.26 3.60
N ASN A 7 1.79 12.00 3.36
CA ASN A 7 1.77 13.15 2.44
C ASN A 7 1.63 12.69 0.98
N ALA A 8 2.26 11.56 0.61
CA ALA A 8 2.10 10.98 -0.72
C ALA A 8 0.65 10.55 -1.00
N SER A 9 -0.03 9.96 0.00
CA SER A 9 -1.44 9.58 -0.09
C SER A 9 -2.37 10.80 -0.19
N LEU A 10 -2.12 11.86 0.59
CA LEU A 10 -2.89 13.10 0.51
C LEU A 10 -2.72 13.81 -0.84
N ILE A 11 -1.50 13.85 -1.37
CA ILE A 11 -1.21 14.41 -2.69
C ILE A 11 -1.95 13.60 -3.76
N LEU A 12 -1.95 12.26 -3.66
CA LEU A 12 -2.67 11.41 -4.60
C LEU A 12 -4.17 11.67 -4.58
N VAL A 13 -4.78 11.74 -3.39
CA VAL A 13 -6.20 12.07 -3.23
C VAL A 13 -6.49 13.46 -3.82
N GLY A 14 -5.64 14.45 -3.55
CA GLY A 14 -5.76 15.79 -4.12
C GLY A 14 -5.68 15.81 -5.65
N VAL A 15 -4.76 15.04 -6.24
CA VAL A 15 -4.63 14.89 -7.69
C VAL A 15 -5.89 14.25 -8.28
N ILE A 16 -6.39 13.17 -7.68
CA ILE A 16 -7.62 12.50 -8.14
C ILE A 16 -8.82 13.45 -8.08
N VAL A 17 -8.98 14.17 -6.98
CA VAL A 17 -10.06 15.16 -6.81
C VAL A 17 -9.95 16.27 -7.85
N THR A 18 -8.75 16.80 -8.08
CA THR A 18 -8.52 17.86 -9.07
C THR A 18 -8.86 17.37 -10.48
N LEU A 19 -8.41 16.16 -10.84
CA LEU A 19 -8.71 15.55 -12.13
C LEU A 19 -10.21 15.27 -12.31
N PHE A 20 -10.92 14.91 -11.23
CA PHE A 20 -12.37 14.74 -11.24
C PHE A 20 -13.09 16.07 -11.53
N PHE A 21 -12.65 17.18 -10.94
CA PHE A 21 -13.21 18.49 -11.25
C PHE A 21 -12.92 18.92 -12.70
N VAL A 22 -11.71 18.67 -13.20
CA VAL A 22 -11.37 18.89 -14.61
C VAL A 22 -12.29 18.08 -15.52
N PHE A 23 -12.55 16.81 -15.17
CA PHE A 23 -13.49 15.97 -15.90
C PHE A 23 -14.90 16.54 -15.90
N ILE A 24 -15.42 17.02 -14.76
CA ILE A 24 -16.76 17.66 -14.70
C ILE A 24 -16.82 18.89 -15.63
N ILE A 25 -15.78 19.73 -15.62
CA ILE A 25 -15.74 20.94 -16.46
C ILE A 25 -15.76 20.57 -17.94
N VAL A 26 -14.94 19.59 -18.34
CA VAL A 26 -14.91 19.12 -19.74
C VAL A 26 -16.23 18.43 -20.09
N ALA A 27 -16.76 17.58 -19.22
CA ALA A 27 -18.01 16.89 -19.45
C ALA A 27 -19.17 17.88 -19.65
N GLY A 28 -19.22 18.96 -18.87
CA GLY A 28 -20.22 20.02 -19.05
C GLY A 28 -20.06 20.83 -20.33
N PHE A 29 -18.83 20.99 -20.85
CA PHE A 29 -18.56 21.74 -22.08
C PHE A 29 -18.76 20.93 -23.36
N PHE A 30 -18.49 19.62 -23.30
CA PHE A 30 -18.51 18.74 -24.47
C PHE A 30 -19.71 17.80 -24.50
N ALA A 31 -20.59 17.85 -23.49
CA ALA A 31 -21.80 17.04 -23.47
C ALA A 31 -22.53 17.25 -24.80
N PRO A 32 -22.87 16.16 -25.53
CA PRO A 32 -23.58 16.28 -26.78
C PRO A 32 -24.89 17.00 -26.49
N ASP A 33 -25.00 18.23 -26.99
CA ASP A 33 -26.22 19.04 -26.91
C ASP A 33 -27.21 18.51 -27.96
N ASP A 34 -28.50 18.61 -27.67
CA ASP A 34 -29.60 18.08 -28.49
C ASP A 34 -29.85 18.92 -29.76
N ALA A 35 -28.80 19.52 -30.33
CA ALA A 35 -28.84 20.36 -31.51
C ALA A 35 -29.33 19.62 -32.78
N THR A 36 -29.59 18.31 -32.70
CA THR A 36 -30.24 17.51 -33.75
C THR A 36 -31.76 17.70 -33.79
N ALA A 37 -32.35 18.46 -32.86
CA ALA A 37 -33.80 18.71 -32.80
C ALA A 37 -34.38 19.37 -34.07
N GLY A 38 -33.56 20.00 -34.92
CA GLY A 38 -33.97 20.62 -36.18
C GLY A 38 -33.83 19.76 -37.43
N ILE A 39 -33.37 18.51 -37.32
CA ILE A 39 -33.15 17.62 -38.47
C ILE A 39 -34.40 16.74 -38.65
N GLU A 40 -35.22 17.06 -39.66
CA GLU A 40 -36.45 16.30 -40.00
C GLU A 40 -36.16 14.97 -40.69
N ASP A 41 -35.00 14.83 -41.33
CA ASP A 41 -34.57 13.61 -42.01
C ASP A 41 -33.99 12.58 -41.02
N SER A 42 -34.59 11.38 -40.98
CA SER A 42 -34.25 10.36 -39.98
C SER A 42 -32.86 9.76 -40.19
N GLU A 43 -32.39 9.67 -41.43
CA GLU A 43 -31.05 9.13 -41.73
C GLU A 43 -29.96 10.14 -41.35
N ALA A 44 -30.13 11.42 -41.72
CA ALA A 44 -29.22 12.48 -41.32
C ALA A 44 -29.15 12.66 -39.78
N LYS A 45 -30.27 12.49 -39.08
CA LYS A 45 -30.32 12.56 -37.61
C LYS A 45 -29.54 11.43 -36.96
N ALA A 46 -29.71 10.19 -37.42
CA ALA A 46 -28.98 9.04 -36.89
C ALA A 46 -27.46 9.17 -37.10
N LEU A 47 -27.04 9.70 -38.25
CA LEU A 47 -25.63 10.00 -38.53
C LEU A 47 -25.09 11.07 -37.59
N ALA A 48 -25.80 12.18 -37.40
CA ALA A 48 -25.39 13.26 -36.52
C ALA A 48 -25.25 12.81 -35.05
N GLU A 49 -26.20 12.02 -34.54
CA GLU A 49 -26.14 11.45 -33.19
C GLU A 49 -24.95 10.49 -33.03
N SER A 50 -24.67 9.66 -34.04
CA SER A 50 -23.52 8.74 -34.00
C SER A 50 -22.18 9.48 -33.98
N LEU A 51 -22.06 10.58 -34.74
CA LEU A 51 -20.86 11.42 -34.77
C LEU A 51 -20.69 12.15 -33.44
N ALA A 52 -21.77 12.70 -32.87
CA ALA A 52 -21.74 13.35 -31.57
C ALA A 52 -21.30 12.37 -30.46
N ALA A 53 -21.86 11.16 -30.46
CA ALA A 53 -21.47 10.11 -29.53
C ALA A 53 -20.00 9.70 -29.70
N MET A 54 -19.53 9.56 -30.94
CA MET A 54 -18.13 9.23 -31.23
C MET A 54 -17.17 10.31 -30.73
N VAL A 55 -17.47 11.59 -31.03
CA VAL A 55 -16.67 12.74 -30.58
C VAL A 55 -16.66 12.84 -29.06
N TRP A 56 -17.79 12.58 -28.42
CA TRP A 56 -17.89 12.52 -26.96
C TRP A 56 -16.97 11.46 -26.37
N TRP A 57 -17.10 10.20 -26.82
CA TRP A 57 -16.27 9.11 -26.31
C TRP A 57 -14.78 9.30 -26.59
N MET A 58 -14.41 9.90 -27.72
CA MET A 58 -13.03 10.29 -28.04
C MET A 58 -12.50 11.34 -27.07
N THR A 59 -13.29 12.39 -26.79
CA THR A 59 -12.92 13.45 -25.84
C THR A 59 -12.73 12.89 -24.43
N VAL A 60 -13.68 12.04 -23.99
CA VAL A 60 -13.62 11.34 -22.72
C VAL A 60 -12.37 10.44 -22.65
N ALA A 61 -12.08 9.67 -23.70
CA ALA A 61 -10.91 8.81 -23.76
C ALA A 61 -9.60 9.60 -23.69
N VAL A 62 -9.46 10.72 -24.41
CA VAL A 62 -8.26 11.56 -24.41
C VAL A 62 -7.94 12.11 -23.02
N ILE A 63 -8.96 12.36 -22.19
CA ILE A 63 -8.79 12.91 -20.83
C ILE A 63 -8.60 11.79 -19.80
N ILE A 64 -9.41 10.73 -19.88
CA ILE A 64 -9.36 9.62 -18.92
C ILE A 64 -8.11 8.77 -19.12
N LEU A 65 -7.66 8.55 -20.37
CA LEU A 65 -6.50 7.70 -20.67
C LEU A 65 -5.20 8.16 -19.99
N PRO A 66 -4.77 9.43 -20.06
CA PRO A 66 -3.57 9.87 -19.34
C PRO A 66 -3.72 9.77 -17.82
N ILE A 67 -4.93 10.02 -17.28
CA ILE A 67 -5.22 9.85 -15.85
C ILE A 67 -5.02 8.38 -15.45
N MET A 68 -5.62 7.46 -16.21
CA MET A 68 -5.46 6.02 -16.01
C MET A 68 -4.00 5.60 -16.12
N MET A 69 -3.24 6.16 -17.06
CA MET A 69 -1.81 5.87 -17.20
C MET A 69 -1.02 6.27 -15.96
N VAL A 70 -1.28 7.47 -15.42
CA VAL A 70 -0.66 7.94 -14.17
C VAL A 70 -1.04 7.03 -13.00
N LEU A 71 -2.31 6.66 -12.88
CA LEU A 71 -2.78 5.74 -11.84
C LEU A 71 -2.14 4.36 -11.95
N ILE A 72 -1.98 3.81 -13.16
CA ILE A 72 -1.33 2.52 -13.38
C ILE A 72 0.14 2.57 -13.00
N VAL A 73 0.87 3.62 -13.41
CA VAL A 73 2.28 3.81 -13.03
C VAL A 73 2.41 3.92 -11.51
N LEU A 74 1.50 4.65 -10.87
CA LEU A 74 1.51 4.82 -9.43
C LEU A 74 1.13 3.54 -8.68
N ALA A 75 0.15 2.78 -9.19
CA ALA A 75 -0.23 1.48 -8.65
C ALA A 75 0.93 0.48 -8.80
N ALA A 76 1.62 0.45 -9.94
CA ALA A 76 2.80 -0.38 -10.14
C ALA A 76 3.95 0.05 -9.22
N TYR A 77 4.17 1.34 -9.04
CA TYR A 77 5.15 1.88 -8.10
C TYR A 77 4.84 1.46 -6.65
N LEU A 78 3.58 1.60 -6.23
CA LEU A 78 3.14 1.13 -4.92
C LEU A 78 3.32 -0.37 -4.79
N PHE A 79 2.88 -1.17 -5.76
CA PHE A 79 3.02 -2.63 -5.72
C PHE A 79 4.47 -3.08 -5.58
N ILE A 80 5.39 -2.49 -6.35
CA ILE A 80 6.84 -2.78 -6.28
C ILE A 80 7.44 -2.34 -4.95
N THR A 81 6.99 -1.20 -4.39
CA THR A 81 7.50 -0.69 -3.10
C THR A 81 6.81 -1.31 -1.88
N GLU A 82 5.67 -1.96 -2.07
CA GLU A 82 4.87 -2.67 -1.07
C GLU A 82 5.15 -4.17 -0.97
N ASP A 83 6.20 -4.70 -1.61
CA ASP A 83 6.70 -6.07 -1.31
C ASP A 83 7.23 -6.26 0.13
N ARG A 84 7.05 -5.23 0.98
CA ARG A 84 7.20 -5.28 2.46
C ARG A 84 5.86 -5.13 3.21
N ALA A 85 4.74 -5.12 2.51
CA ALA A 85 3.40 -5.06 3.06
C ALA A 85 2.78 -6.46 3.13
N SER A 86 3.46 -7.37 3.84
CA SER A 86 2.86 -8.56 4.46
C SER A 86 1.85 -8.19 5.56
N ARG A 87 1.05 -7.13 5.35
CA ARG A 87 0.08 -6.60 6.32
C ARG A 87 -1.31 -7.26 6.20
N PHE A 88 -1.49 -8.16 5.22
CA PHE A 88 -2.72 -8.95 5.05
C PHE A 88 -2.59 -10.43 5.40
N LEU A 89 -1.43 -10.89 5.86
CA LEU A 89 -1.38 -12.11 6.66
C LEU A 89 -1.76 -11.70 8.08
N PRO A 90 -2.73 -12.35 8.75
CA PRO A 90 -2.89 -12.17 10.18
C PRO A 90 -1.52 -12.46 10.76
N ALA A 91 -0.95 -11.48 11.46
CA ALA A 91 0.31 -11.66 12.15
C ALA A 91 0.14 -12.94 12.97
N ARG A 92 0.80 -14.02 12.53
CA ARG A 92 1.17 -15.10 13.45
C ARG A 92 1.73 -14.33 14.64
N PRO A 93 1.19 -14.49 15.86
CA PRO A 93 1.59 -13.65 16.98
C PRO A 93 3.10 -13.71 17.05
N GLU A 94 3.74 -12.63 16.59
CA GLU A 94 5.16 -12.45 16.80
C GLU A 94 5.28 -12.44 18.31
N PRO A 95 6.20 -13.22 18.89
CA PRO A 95 6.49 -13.05 20.29
C PRO A 95 6.76 -11.55 20.47
N ALA A 96 6.05 -10.94 21.44
CA ALA A 96 6.11 -9.54 21.79
C ALA A 96 7.53 -8.99 21.60
N PRO A 97 7.69 -7.74 21.11
CA PRO A 97 9.00 -7.19 20.80
C PRO A 97 9.89 -7.45 21.99
N VAL A 98 10.82 -8.40 21.82
CA VAL A 98 11.93 -8.53 22.74
C VAL A 98 12.61 -7.21 22.50
N GLN A 99 12.32 -6.27 23.41
CA GLN A 99 13.09 -5.07 23.58
C GLN A 99 14.52 -5.52 23.35
N ALA A 100 15.25 -4.82 22.48
CA ALA A 100 16.68 -4.94 22.48
C ALA A 100 17.13 -4.54 23.90
N GLU A 101 17.03 -5.50 24.81
CA GLU A 101 17.72 -5.51 26.07
C GLU A 101 19.13 -5.35 25.58
N LYS A 102 19.65 -4.13 25.79
CA LYS A 102 21.08 -3.87 25.88
C LYS A 102 21.70 -5.18 26.30
N VAL A 103 22.55 -5.76 25.45
CA VAL A 103 23.37 -6.90 25.79
C VAL A 103 23.89 -6.62 27.18
N LYS A 104 23.24 -7.20 28.20
CA LYS A 104 23.67 -7.09 29.58
C LYS A 104 24.94 -7.91 29.53
N GLU A 105 26.07 -7.23 29.54
CA GLU A 105 27.35 -7.86 29.83
C GLU A 105 27.07 -8.81 30.98
N ALA A 106 27.30 -10.11 30.74
CA ALA A 106 26.84 -11.17 31.62
C ALA A 106 27.40 -10.91 33.02
N THR A 107 26.56 -10.33 33.88
CA THR A 107 26.99 -9.86 35.21
C THR A 107 26.87 -11.00 36.21
N THR A 108 26.05 -12.01 35.89
CA THR A 108 25.86 -13.18 36.73
C THR A 108 26.12 -14.49 35.95
N PRO A 109 26.62 -15.54 36.62
CA PRO A 109 26.83 -16.85 36.00
C PRO A 109 25.55 -17.46 35.42
N TYR A 110 24.37 -17.05 35.90
CA TYR A 110 23.07 -17.47 35.37
C TYR A 110 22.77 -16.86 34.00
N ASP A 111 23.11 -15.58 33.79
CA ASP A 111 22.91 -14.92 32.48
C ASP A 111 23.75 -15.61 31.39
N VAL A 112 24.96 -16.08 31.74
CA VAL A 112 25.80 -16.86 30.83
C VAL A 112 25.14 -18.19 30.47
N LEU A 113 24.51 -18.86 31.45
CA LEU A 113 23.84 -20.14 31.25
C LEU A 113 22.60 -19.97 30.33
N ASP A 114 21.82 -18.92 30.57
CA ASP A 114 20.63 -18.58 29.79
C ASP A 114 21.01 -18.23 28.35
N LEU A 115 22.11 -17.49 28.14
CA LEU A 115 22.63 -17.20 26.79
C LEU A 115 23.10 -18.46 26.06
N ARG A 116 23.75 -19.40 26.75
CA ARG A 116 24.20 -20.67 26.14
C ARG A 116 23.02 -21.56 25.75
N TYR A 117 21.97 -21.59 26.58
CA TYR A 117 20.73 -22.29 26.24
C TYR A 117 20.02 -21.64 25.06
N ALA A 118 19.91 -20.30 25.04
CA ALA A 118 19.31 -19.55 23.94
C ALA A 118 20.07 -19.71 22.61
N ARG A 119 21.40 -19.92 22.66
CA ARG A 119 22.24 -20.24 21.50
C ARG A 119 22.18 -21.70 21.06
N GLY A 120 21.52 -22.57 21.83
CA GLY A 120 21.46 -24.01 21.56
C GLY A 120 22.78 -24.75 21.81
N GLU A 121 23.72 -24.15 22.54
CA GLU A 121 25.02 -24.76 22.87
C GLU A 121 24.89 -25.84 23.96
N ILE A 122 23.80 -25.80 24.75
CA ILE A 122 23.50 -26.78 25.81
C ILE A 122 22.07 -27.31 25.67
N THR A 123 21.87 -28.58 25.99
CA THR A 123 20.54 -29.21 25.95
C THR A 123 19.71 -28.81 27.17
N ARG A 124 18.38 -28.99 27.08
CA ARG A 124 17.44 -28.68 28.16
C ARG A 124 17.82 -29.39 29.47
N ASP A 125 18.25 -30.65 29.40
CA ASP A 125 18.60 -31.44 30.58
C ASP A 125 19.87 -30.92 31.25
N GLN A 126 20.87 -30.50 30.45
CA GLN A 126 22.10 -29.86 30.94
C GLN A 126 21.85 -28.49 31.55
N TYR A 127 20.92 -27.72 31.00
CA TYR A 127 20.52 -26.42 31.55
C TYR A 127 19.91 -26.56 32.95
N VAL A 128 19.02 -27.54 33.14
CA VAL A 128 18.33 -27.75 34.42
C VAL A 128 19.29 -28.24 35.51
N SER A 129 20.21 -29.17 35.18
CA SER A 129 21.20 -29.65 36.15
C SER A 129 22.16 -28.55 36.59
N MET A 130 22.73 -27.80 35.65
CA MET A 130 23.65 -26.70 35.96
C MET A 130 22.97 -25.57 36.73
N LYS A 131 21.69 -25.29 36.46
CA LYS A 131 20.89 -24.32 37.21
C LYS A 131 20.62 -24.80 38.65
N ALA A 132 20.41 -26.10 38.86
CA ALA A 132 20.23 -26.68 40.18
C ALA A 132 21.53 -26.64 40.99
N ASP A 133 22.66 -27.01 40.39
CA ASP A 133 23.97 -27.00 41.05
C ASP A 133 24.39 -25.59 41.47
N MET A 134 24.15 -24.59 40.60
CA MET A 134 24.43 -23.18 40.93
C MET A 134 23.54 -22.65 42.06
N LYS A 135 22.32 -23.19 42.23
CA LYS A 135 21.42 -22.81 43.32
C LYS A 135 21.87 -23.39 44.67
N ILE A 136 22.51 -24.55 44.66
CA ILE A 136 23.06 -25.22 45.84
C ILE A 136 24.33 -24.53 46.33
N LEU A 137 25.15 -23.99 45.42
CA LEU A 137 26.38 -23.24 45.72
C LEU A 137 26.15 -21.83 46.33
N LYS A 138 24.90 -21.43 46.57
CA LYS A 138 24.52 -20.11 47.13
C LYS A 138 24.16 -20.16 48.62
N VAL A 139 24.51 -21.24 49.31
CA VAL A 139 24.49 -21.42 50.77
C VAL A 139 25.93 -21.42 51.27
#